data_AF-A0A401NN51-F1
#
_entry.id   AF-A0A401NN51-F1
#
_cell.length_a   1.000
_cell.length_b   1.000
_cell.length_c   1.000
_cell.angle_alpha   90.00
_cell.angle_beta   90.00
_cell.angle_gamma   90.00
#
_symmetry.space_group_name_H-M   'P 1'
#
loop_
_entity.id
_entity.type
_entity.pdbx_description
1 polymer ?
#
loop_
_entity_poly.entity_id
_entity_poly.type
_entity_poly.pdbx_seq_one_letter_code
_entity_poly.pdbx_strand_id
1 'polypeptide(L)'
;MESANPWEPGAANPAASFLKKCLRKGLLTQNSLDLNKIEFGNTVPFVQRFRLIDEISHTKAELEQKSLELKLLKLQNDTADITHPVCLTEKYSRLQSMNSHLEAVLQETVSLKQRLVQPTCHHCLPVEANYHRYVSELLPMMVNFIAKLDSNLQLINSIPQVTKKVNLMENLVARMVSEVLKLKETMEFIVKWREQQKTELESWQAHDAL
;
A
#
# COMPACT_ATOMS: atom_id res chain seq x y z
N MET A 1 -14.73 -71.33 72.01
CA MET A 1 -14.41 -71.95 70.71
C MET A 1 -14.83 -70.96 69.64
N GLU A 2 -13.88 -70.17 69.15
CA GLU A 2 -14.13 -69.18 68.10
C GLU A 2 -14.50 -69.92 66.81
N SER A 3 -15.69 -69.66 66.29
CA SER A 3 -16.12 -70.16 64.99
C SER A 3 -15.28 -69.46 63.92
N ALA A 4 -14.28 -70.16 63.38
CA ALA A 4 -13.48 -69.71 62.27
C ALA A 4 -14.39 -69.26 61.10
N ASN A 5 -14.09 -68.10 60.54
CA ASN A 5 -14.86 -67.48 59.46
C ASN A 5 -14.96 -68.46 58.26
N PRO A 6 -16.17 -68.91 57.88
CA PRO A 6 -16.37 -69.86 56.78
C PRO A 6 -15.90 -69.36 55.41
N TRP A 7 -15.59 -68.07 55.31
CA TRP A 7 -15.21 -67.38 54.08
C TRP A 7 -13.69 -67.21 53.92
N GLU A 8 -12.85 -67.76 54.81
CA GLU A 8 -11.39 -67.71 54.63
C GLU A 8 -10.89 -68.71 53.58
N PRO A 9 -9.86 -68.35 52.76
CA PRO A 9 -9.37 -69.15 51.64
C PRO A 9 -8.78 -70.54 51.97
N GLY A 10 -8.77 -70.96 53.25
CA GLY A 10 -8.27 -72.26 53.71
C GLY A 10 -9.22 -73.02 54.65
N ALA A 11 -10.40 -72.48 54.94
CA ALA A 11 -11.36 -73.15 55.81
C ALA A 11 -11.98 -74.36 55.09
N ALA A 12 -12.10 -75.49 55.79
CA ALA A 12 -12.72 -76.70 55.25
C ALA A 12 -14.17 -76.41 54.86
N ASN A 13 -14.46 -76.31 53.56
CA ASN A 13 -15.80 -76.00 53.06
C ASN A 13 -16.82 -76.98 53.68
N PRO A 14 -17.73 -76.50 54.54
CA PRO A 14 -18.68 -77.35 55.25
C PRO A 14 -19.60 -78.11 54.29
N ALA A 15 -19.96 -77.50 53.16
CA ALA A 15 -20.75 -78.14 52.11
C ALA A 15 -19.94 -79.25 51.42
N ALA A 16 -18.64 -79.05 51.14
CA ALA A 16 -17.80 -80.09 50.57
C ALA A 16 -17.63 -81.29 51.52
N SER A 17 -17.57 -81.03 52.84
CA SER A 17 -17.50 -82.07 53.87
C SER A 17 -18.82 -82.85 54.00
N PHE A 18 -19.96 -82.15 53.91
CA PHE A 18 -21.29 -82.76 53.89
C PHE A 18 -21.49 -83.65 52.65
N LEU A 19 -21.15 -83.15 51.46
CA LEU A 19 -21.24 -83.93 50.21
C LEU A 19 -20.36 -85.18 50.24
N LYS A 20 -19.14 -85.09 50.78
CA LYS A 20 -18.26 -86.26 51.02
C LYS A 20 -18.91 -87.29 51.96
N LYS A 21 -19.64 -86.83 52.99
CA LYS A 21 -20.36 -87.71 53.92
C LYS A 21 -21.55 -88.39 53.25
N CYS A 22 -22.27 -87.69 52.37
CA CYS A 22 -23.37 -88.25 51.58
C CYS A 22 -22.90 -89.29 50.55
N LEU A 23 -21.74 -89.06 49.91
CA LEU A 23 -21.07 -90.06 49.05
C LEU A 23 -20.72 -91.33 49.83
N ARG A 24 -20.11 -91.18 51.01
CA ARG A 24 -19.75 -92.33 51.87
C ARG A 24 -20.95 -93.12 52.38
N LYS A 25 -22.11 -92.47 52.53
CA LYS A 25 -23.36 -93.11 52.95
C LYS A 25 -24.18 -93.68 51.79
N GLY A 26 -23.73 -93.57 50.54
CA GLY A 26 -24.44 -94.05 49.36
C GLY A 26 -25.70 -93.26 49.00
N LEU A 27 -25.92 -92.10 49.64
CA LEU A 27 -27.07 -91.21 49.37
C LEU A 27 -26.90 -90.40 48.07
N LEU A 28 -25.66 -90.29 47.58
CA LEU A 28 -25.28 -89.65 46.33
C LEU A 28 -24.23 -90.52 45.63
N THR A 29 -24.26 -90.55 44.30
CA THR A 29 -23.23 -91.23 43.48
C THR A 29 -22.30 -90.20 42.85
N GLN A 30 -21.03 -90.59 42.62
CA GLN A 30 -20.03 -89.73 41.99
C GLN A 30 -20.47 -89.24 40.60
N ASN A 31 -21.11 -90.11 39.81
CA ASN A 31 -21.68 -89.77 38.50
C ASN A 31 -22.72 -88.64 38.57
N SER A 32 -23.51 -88.56 39.64
CA SER A 32 -24.53 -87.51 39.82
C SER A 32 -23.90 -86.13 40.10
N LEU A 33 -22.76 -86.09 40.80
CA LEU A 33 -21.98 -84.87 41.02
C LEU A 33 -21.24 -84.44 39.75
N ASP A 34 -20.69 -85.38 39.00
CA ASP A 34 -19.96 -85.10 37.77
C ASP A 34 -20.89 -84.62 36.64
N LEU A 35 -22.12 -85.13 36.55
CA LEU A 35 -23.17 -84.63 35.65
C LEU A 35 -23.51 -83.15 35.95
N ASN A 36 -23.68 -82.80 37.22
CA ASN A 36 -23.92 -81.40 37.63
C ASN A 36 -22.74 -80.48 37.28
N LYS A 37 -21.50 -80.97 37.39
CA LYS A 37 -20.31 -80.20 37.00
C LYS A 37 -20.28 -79.91 35.49
N ILE A 38 -20.80 -80.81 34.66
CA ILE A 38 -20.88 -80.62 33.21
C ILE A 38 -22.05 -79.70 32.84
N GLU A 39 -23.24 -79.88 33.44
CA GLU A 39 -24.42 -79.04 33.20
C GLU A 39 -24.17 -77.58 33.59
N PHE A 40 -23.49 -77.33 34.70
CA PHE A 40 -23.20 -75.97 35.18
C PHE A 40 -21.77 -75.48 34.86
N GLY A 41 -20.94 -76.30 34.20
CA GLY A 41 -19.54 -75.99 33.92
C GLY A 41 -19.32 -74.83 32.95
N ASN A 42 -20.31 -74.56 32.08
CA ASN A 42 -20.31 -73.42 31.15
C ASN A 42 -20.95 -72.15 31.75
N THR A 43 -21.40 -72.20 33.02
CA THR A 43 -22.02 -71.06 33.69
C THR A 43 -20.96 -70.35 34.54
N VAL A 44 -20.77 -69.05 34.29
CA VAL A 44 -19.93 -68.20 35.12
C VAL A 44 -20.43 -68.30 36.57
N PRO A 45 -19.59 -68.72 37.53
CA PRO A 45 -19.96 -68.79 38.93
C PRO A 45 -20.66 -67.51 39.39
N PHE A 46 -21.72 -67.63 40.18
CA PHE A 46 -22.55 -66.51 40.66
C PHE A 46 -21.70 -65.31 41.11
N VAL A 47 -20.67 -65.53 41.92
CA VAL A 47 -19.76 -64.48 42.42
C VAL A 47 -18.97 -63.78 41.31
N GLN A 48 -18.51 -64.51 40.28
CA GLN A 48 -17.82 -63.92 39.13
C GLN A 48 -18.79 -63.10 38.26
N ARG A 49 -20.05 -63.52 38.15
CA ARG A 49 -21.09 -62.74 37.46
C ARG A 49 -21.35 -61.41 38.17
N PHE A 50 -21.38 -61.38 39.50
CA PHE A 50 -21.49 -60.12 40.26
C PHE A 50 -20.29 -59.20 40.04
N ARG A 51 -19.05 -59.74 40.06
CA ARG A 51 -17.86 -58.95 39.75
C ARG A 51 -17.90 -58.35 38.35
N LEU A 52 -18.29 -59.15 37.36
CA LEU A 52 -18.43 -58.67 35.98
C LEU A 52 -19.49 -57.56 35.87
N ILE A 53 -20.64 -57.72 36.52
CA ILE A 53 -21.70 -56.69 36.53
C ILE A 53 -21.21 -55.42 37.22
N ASP A 54 -20.44 -55.54 38.30
CA ASP A 54 -19.85 -54.40 39.02
C ASP A 54 -18.82 -53.67 38.15
N GLU A 55 -17.91 -54.40 37.49
CA GLU A 55 -16.94 -53.85 36.53
C GLU A 55 -17.63 -53.17 35.34
N ILE A 56 -18.69 -53.77 34.78
CA ILE A 56 -19.49 -53.16 33.70
C ILE A 56 -20.18 -51.89 34.20
N SER A 57 -20.71 -51.90 35.42
CA SER A 57 -21.38 -50.74 36.00
C SER A 57 -20.39 -49.60 36.24
N HIS A 58 -19.19 -49.93 36.73
CA HIS A 58 -18.11 -48.99 36.95
C HIS A 58 -17.62 -48.36 35.64
N THR A 59 -17.27 -49.19 34.65
CA THR A 59 -16.84 -48.72 33.32
C THR A 59 -17.90 -47.90 32.61
N LYS A 60 -19.19 -48.25 32.76
CA LYS A 60 -20.30 -47.45 32.25
C LYS A 60 -20.38 -46.08 32.93
N ALA A 61 -20.20 -46.01 34.25
CA ALA A 61 -20.20 -44.74 34.97
C ALA A 61 -19.02 -43.85 34.52
N GLU A 62 -17.84 -44.42 34.33
CA GLU A 62 -16.68 -43.69 33.79
C GLU A 62 -16.93 -43.16 32.37
N LEU A 63 -17.56 -43.97 31.50
CA LEU A 63 -17.92 -43.56 30.15
C LEU A 63 -18.90 -42.38 30.15
N GLU A 64 -19.92 -42.42 31.00
CA GLU A 64 -20.88 -41.31 31.14
C GLU A 64 -20.20 -40.05 31.67
N GLN A 65 -19.29 -40.19 32.65
CA GLN A 65 -18.51 -39.06 33.16
C GLN A 65 -17.66 -38.43 32.04
N LYS A 66 -16.97 -39.24 31.25
CA LYS A 66 -16.15 -38.75 30.12
C LYS A 66 -16.99 -38.14 29.01
N SER A 67 -18.17 -38.70 28.74
CA SER A 67 -19.15 -38.13 27.80
C SER A 67 -19.61 -36.74 28.22
N LEU A 68 -19.88 -36.55 29.52
CA LEU A 68 -20.23 -35.24 30.08
C LEU A 68 -19.07 -34.24 30.00
N GLU A 69 -17.85 -34.68 30.33
CA GLU A 69 -16.63 -33.85 30.22
C GLU A 69 -16.40 -33.38 28.78
N LEU A 70 -16.56 -34.26 27.79
CA LEU A 70 -16.48 -33.90 26.37
C LEU A 70 -17.55 -32.89 25.96
N LYS A 71 -18.80 -33.06 26.41
CA LYS A 71 -19.88 -32.10 26.14
C LYS A 71 -19.58 -30.73 26.74
N LEU A 72 -19.02 -30.70 27.95
CA LEU A 72 -18.62 -29.45 28.61
C LEU A 72 -17.53 -28.74 27.84
N LEU A 73 -16.46 -29.45 27.45
CA LEU A 73 -15.36 -28.90 26.66
C LEU A 73 -15.84 -28.39 25.31
N LYS A 74 -16.75 -29.12 24.65
CA LYS A 74 -17.35 -28.67 23.40
C LYS A 74 -18.13 -27.37 23.58
N LEU A 75 -18.97 -27.28 24.60
CA LEU A 75 -19.71 -26.06 24.92
C LEU A 75 -18.78 -24.89 25.23
N GLN A 76 -17.71 -25.12 25.99
CA GLN A 76 -16.70 -24.09 26.28
C GLN A 76 -16.02 -23.60 25.01
N ASN A 77 -15.66 -24.51 24.10
CA ASN A 77 -15.06 -24.16 22.82
C ASN A 77 -16.03 -23.39 21.90
N ASP A 78 -17.27 -23.88 21.77
CA ASP A 78 -18.31 -23.26 20.94
C ASP A 78 -18.70 -21.87 21.46
N THR A 79 -18.52 -21.61 22.76
CA THR A 79 -18.81 -20.32 23.42
C THR A 79 -17.53 -19.48 23.64
N ALA A 80 -16.35 -20.00 23.30
CA ALA A 80 -15.07 -19.35 23.61
C ALA A 80 -14.96 -17.98 22.93
N ASP A 81 -15.60 -17.81 21.78
CA ASP A 81 -15.55 -16.60 20.99
C ASP A 81 -16.30 -15.41 21.63
N ILE A 82 -17.19 -15.67 22.60
CA ILE A 82 -17.93 -14.66 23.37
C ILE A 82 -17.64 -14.68 24.88
N THR A 83 -17.01 -15.74 25.40
CA THR A 83 -16.68 -15.87 26.84
C THR A 83 -15.19 -15.77 27.12
N HIS A 84 -14.33 -16.18 26.19
CA HIS A 84 -12.90 -16.29 26.45
C HIS A 84 -12.22 -14.92 26.28
N PRO A 85 -11.54 -14.38 27.32
CA PRO A 85 -10.94 -13.05 27.27
C PRO A 85 -9.98 -12.85 26.11
N VAL A 86 -9.21 -13.88 25.73
CA VAL A 86 -8.25 -13.78 24.62
C VAL A 86 -8.96 -13.60 23.28
N CYS A 87 -10.02 -14.36 23.00
CA CYS A 87 -10.76 -14.23 21.73
C CYS A 87 -11.50 -12.88 21.69
N LEU A 88 -12.09 -12.47 22.81
CA LEU A 88 -12.72 -11.16 22.96
C LEU A 88 -11.74 -10.01 22.76
N THR A 89 -10.51 -10.12 23.31
CA THR A 89 -9.47 -9.08 23.17
C THR A 89 -9.04 -8.94 21.71
N GLU A 90 -8.89 -10.06 20.99
CA GLU A 90 -8.57 -10.03 19.56
C GLU A 90 -9.71 -9.37 18.75
N LYS A 91 -10.96 -9.78 18.99
CA LYS A 91 -12.14 -9.18 18.35
C LYS A 91 -12.24 -7.69 18.65
N TYR A 92 -12.04 -7.29 19.91
CA TYR A 92 -12.03 -5.89 20.34
C TYR A 92 -10.93 -5.09 19.65
N SER A 93 -9.70 -5.61 19.61
CA SER A 93 -8.56 -4.96 18.93
C SER A 93 -8.85 -4.71 17.45
N ARG A 94 -9.43 -5.69 16.75
CA ARG A 94 -9.81 -5.56 15.34
C ARG A 94 -10.91 -4.51 15.15
N LEU A 95 -11.92 -4.51 16.01
CA LEU A 95 -13.02 -3.53 15.97
C LEU A 95 -12.51 -2.12 16.28
N GLN A 96 -11.63 -1.98 17.26
CA GLN A 96 -11.02 -0.72 17.64
C GLN A 96 -10.18 -0.14 16.51
N SER A 97 -9.39 -0.98 15.85
CA SER A 97 -8.61 -0.58 14.66
C SER A 97 -9.52 -0.04 13.56
N MET A 98 -10.60 -0.76 13.24
CA MET A 98 -11.58 -0.31 12.24
C MET A 98 -12.24 1.01 12.64
N ASN A 99 -12.63 1.17 13.91
CA ASN A 99 -13.20 2.42 14.41
C ASN A 99 -12.22 3.58 14.28
N SER A 100 -10.95 3.40 14.66
CA SER A 100 -9.90 4.42 14.49
C SER A 100 -9.75 4.83 13.02
N HIS A 101 -9.79 3.86 12.09
CA HIS A 101 -9.75 4.15 10.67
C HIS A 101 -10.98 4.96 10.19
N LEU A 102 -12.18 4.60 10.66
CA LEU A 102 -13.41 5.34 10.33
C LEU A 102 -13.40 6.75 10.91
N GLU A 103 -12.90 6.94 12.12
CA GLU A 103 -12.71 8.26 12.73
C GLU A 103 -11.74 9.13 11.92
N ALA A 104 -10.62 8.56 11.46
CA ALA A 104 -9.67 9.26 10.61
C ALA A 104 -10.31 9.71 9.28
N VAL A 105 -11.06 8.81 8.63
CA VAL A 105 -11.79 9.13 7.39
C VAL A 105 -12.82 10.24 7.66
N LEU A 106 -13.56 10.18 8.77
CA LEU A 106 -14.52 11.23 9.13
C LEU A 106 -13.83 12.58 9.33
N GLN A 107 -12.70 12.62 10.05
CA GLN A 107 -11.93 13.86 10.23
C GLN A 107 -11.44 14.43 8.89
N GLU A 108 -10.94 13.59 7.99
CA GLU A 108 -10.54 14.02 6.66
C GLU A 108 -11.71 14.55 5.84
N THR A 109 -12.88 13.89 5.87
CA THR A 109 -14.05 14.38 5.15
C THR A 109 -14.55 15.72 5.69
N VAL A 110 -14.49 15.93 7.01
CA VAL A 110 -14.82 17.22 7.63
C VAL A 110 -13.81 18.29 7.22
N SER A 111 -12.51 17.99 7.28
CA SER A 111 -11.44 18.88 6.83
C SER A 111 -11.59 19.25 5.35
N LEU A 112 -11.89 18.28 4.49
CA LEU A 112 -12.11 18.50 3.07
C LEU A 112 -13.35 19.37 2.83
N LYS A 113 -14.47 19.10 3.52
CA LYS A 113 -15.66 19.96 3.46
C LYS A 113 -15.34 21.38 3.91
N GLN A 114 -14.60 21.56 5.00
CA GLN A 114 -14.18 22.89 5.46
C GLN A 114 -13.33 23.62 4.42
N ARG A 115 -12.39 22.91 3.77
CA ARG A 115 -11.56 23.47 2.69
C ARG A 115 -12.35 23.82 1.44
N LEU A 116 -13.37 23.03 1.10
CA LEU A 116 -14.24 23.27 -0.06
C LEU A 116 -15.27 24.37 0.21
N VAL A 117 -15.75 24.49 1.44
CA VAL A 117 -16.68 25.54 1.88
C VAL A 117 -15.95 26.85 2.12
N GLN A 118 -14.67 26.81 2.55
CA GLN A 118 -13.84 28.00 2.55
C GLN A 118 -13.72 28.51 1.12
N PRO A 119 -14.13 29.76 0.85
CA PRO A 119 -13.91 30.36 -0.44
C PRO A 119 -12.41 30.26 -0.76
N THR A 120 -12.06 29.76 -1.95
CA THR A 120 -10.71 29.75 -2.50
C THR A 120 -10.11 31.15 -2.67
N CYS A 121 -10.79 32.19 -2.15
CA CYS A 121 -10.37 33.57 -2.03
C CYS A 121 -9.05 33.78 -1.28
N HIS A 122 -8.41 32.76 -0.71
CA HIS A 122 -7.02 32.89 -0.22
C HIS A 122 -6.00 33.09 -1.35
N HIS A 123 -6.37 32.83 -2.62
CA HIS A 123 -5.55 33.13 -3.80
C HIS A 123 -6.03 34.36 -4.58
N CYS A 124 -7.15 34.96 -4.18
CA CYS A 124 -7.55 36.26 -4.69
C CYS A 124 -7.11 37.28 -3.65
N LEU A 125 -6.42 38.35 -4.05
CA LEU A 125 -6.26 39.48 -3.13
C LEU A 125 -7.66 39.86 -2.62
N PRO A 126 -7.85 40.05 -1.30
CA PRO A 126 -9.11 40.56 -0.79
C PRO A 126 -9.28 41.99 -1.32
N VAL A 127 -9.99 42.13 -2.43
CA VAL A 127 -10.37 43.41 -3.00
C VAL A 127 -11.75 43.74 -2.45
N GLU A 128 -11.94 44.92 -1.86
CA GLU A 128 -13.28 45.36 -1.47
C GLU A 128 -14.15 45.54 -2.72
N ALA A 129 -15.45 45.25 -2.63
CA ALA A 129 -16.37 45.25 -3.78
C ALA A 129 -16.32 46.54 -4.61
N ASN A 130 -16.07 47.69 -3.97
CA ASN A 130 -15.94 49.00 -4.62
C ASN A 130 -14.76 49.07 -5.60
N TYR A 131 -13.71 48.26 -5.38
CA TYR A 131 -12.50 48.27 -6.19
C TYR A 131 -12.45 47.18 -7.27
N HIS A 132 -13.43 46.25 -7.30
CA HIS A 132 -13.43 45.11 -8.23
C HIS A 132 -13.40 45.54 -9.69
N ARG A 133 -14.19 46.55 -10.06
CA ARG A 133 -14.24 47.07 -11.43
C ARG A 133 -12.87 47.59 -11.88
N TYR A 134 -12.21 48.40 -11.05
CA TYR A 134 -10.90 48.95 -11.35
C TYR A 134 -9.82 47.86 -11.45
N VAL A 135 -9.85 46.89 -10.54
CA VAL A 135 -8.90 45.75 -10.57
C VAL A 135 -9.14 44.88 -11.81
N SER A 136 -10.40 44.67 -12.20
CA SER A 136 -10.76 43.89 -13.39
C SER A 136 -10.30 44.53 -14.70
N GLU A 137 -10.21 45.87 -14.74
CA GLU A 137 -9.72 46.63 -15.91
C GLU A 137 -8.18 46.76 -15.87
N LEU A 138 -7.60 46.97 -14.69
CA LEU A 138 -6.15 47.22 -14.51
C LEU A 138 -5.29 45.96 -14.65
N LEU A 139 -5.72 44.83 -14.08
CA LEU A 139 -4.92 43.59 -14.10
C LEU A 139 -4.64 43.10 -15.53
N PRO A 140 -5.63 43.02 -16.45
CA PRO A 140 -5.36 42.67 -17.84
C PRO A 140 -4.41 43.65 -18.53
N MET A 141 -4.52 44.95 -18.21
CA MET A 141 -3.63 45.97 -18.76
C MET A 141 -2.18 45.79 -18.27
N MET A 142 -1.98 45.50 -16.97
CA MET A 142 -0.68 45.20 -16.41
C MET A 142 -0.07 43.92 -17.00
N VAL A 143 -0.86 42.85 -17.16
CA VAL A 143 -0.41 41.61 -17.79
C VAL A 143 0.03 41.85 -19.24
N ASN A 144 -0.77 42.60 -20.01
CA ASN A 144 -0.42 42.97 -21.39
C ASN A 144 0.82 43.86 -21.47
N PHE A 145 1.00 44.77 -20.51
CA PHE A 145 2.19 45.61 -20.43
C PHE A 145 3.44 44.76 -20.15
N ILE A 146 3.39 43.87 -19.15
CA ILE A 146 4.51 42.97 -18.80
C ILE A 146 4.87 42.08 -20.00
N ALA A 147 3.87 41.51 -20.68
CA ALA A 147 4.10 40.68 -21.86
C ALA A 147 4.82 41.43 -23.00
N LYS A 148 4.52 42.73 -23.17
CA LYS A 148 5.14 43.58 -24.21
C LYS A 148 6.45 44.24 -23.77
N LEU A 149 6.75 44.23 -22.47
CA LEU A 149 7.91 44.93 -21.90
C LEU A 149 9.23 44.38 -22.48
N ASP A 150 9.36 43.06 -22.58
CA ASP A 150 10.56 42.43 -23.10
C ASP A 150 10.85 42.85 -24.55
N SER A 151 9.84 42.78 -25.43
CA SER A 151 9.98 43.22 -26.82
C SER A 151 10.31 44.71 -26.94
N ASN A 152 9.70 45.55 -26.09
CA ASN A 152 9.99 46.98 -26.06
C ASN A 152 11.43 47.27 -25.60
N LEU A 153 11.93 46.55 -24.59
CA LEU A 153 13.32 46.67 -24.12
C LEU A 153 14.32 46.20 -25.19
N GLN A 154 14.02 45.11 -25.89
CA GLN A 154 14.83 44.66 -27.02
C GLN A 154 14.88 45.71 -28.13
N LEU A 155 13.74 46.34 -28.45
CA LEU A 155 13.68 47.41 -29.44
C LEU A 155 14.55 48.60 -29.02
N ILE A 156 14.43 49.06 -27.77
CA ILE A 156 15.24 50.17 -27.23
C ILE A 156 16.74 49.85 -27.29
N ASN A 157 17.13 48.62 -26.93
CA ASN A 157 18.53 48.19 -26.99
C ASN A 157 19.07 48.07 -28.44
N SER A 158 18.19 47.87 -29.42
CA SER A 158 18.58 47.78 -30.83
C SER A 158 18.87 49.14 -31.49
N ILE A 159 18.24 50.22 -31.01
CA ILE A 159 18.35 51.57 -31.60
C ILE A 159 19.82 52.05 -31.69
N PRO A 160 20.65 51.99 -30.63
CA PRO A 160 22.05 52.42 -30.71
C PRO A 160 22.86 51.62 -31.73
N GLN A 161 22.53 50.35 -31.97
CA GLN A 161 23.22 49.51 -32.95
C GLN A 161 22.89 49.95 -34.37
N VAL A 162 21.64 50.33 -34.62
CA VAL A 162 21.23 50.92 -35.90
C VAL A 162 21.95 52.24 -36.13
N THR A 163 21.99 53.13 -35.13
CA THR A 163 22.70 54.42 -35.24
C THR A 163 24.19 54.23 -35.54
N LYS A 164 24.87 53.28 -34.88
CA LYS A 164 26.28 52.96 -35.18
C LYS A 164 26.50 52.50 -36.62
N LYS A 165 25.61 51.63 -37.14
CA LYS A 165 25.68 51.16 -38.52
C LYS A 165 25.47 52.28 -39.53
N VAL A 166 24.51 53.17 -39.28
CA VAL A 166 24.26 54.35 -40.12
C VAL A 166 25.50 55.25 -40.17
N ASN A 167 26.10 55.57 -39.03
CA ASN A 167 27.32 56.40 -38.99
C ASN A 167 28.50 55.73 -39.74
N LEU A 168 28.64 54.40 -39.66
CA LEU A 168 29.64 53.69 -40.47
C LEU A 168 29.37 53.82 -41.97
N MET A 169 28.11 53.70 -42.39
CA MET A 169 27.72 53.88 -43.79
C MET A 169 27.98 55.31 -44.27
N GLU A 170 27.63 56.33 -43.48
CA GLU A 170 27.91 57.74 -43.80
C GLU A 170 29.42 57.98 -44.01
N ASN A 171 30.26 57.43 -43.14
CA ASN A 171 31.72 57.52 -43.28
C ASN A 171 32.25 56.81 -44.54
N LEU A 172 31.69 55.64 -44.88
CA LEU A 172 32.05 54.92 -46.10
C LEU A 172 31.64 55.68 -47.36
N VAL A 173 30.44 56.27 -47.36
CA VAL A 173 29.97 57.12 -48.45
C VAL A 173 30.86 58.35 -48.60
N ALA A 174 31.20 59.03 -47.50
CA ALA A 174 32.11 60.19 -47.54
C ALA A 174 33.49 59.82 -48.13
N ARG A 175 34.04 58.66 -47.74
CA ARG A 175 35.29 58.14 -48.34
C ARG A 175 35.13 57.86 -49.84
N MET A 176 34.04 57.21 -50.24
CA MET A 176 33.80 56.89 -51.64
C MET A 176 33.71 58.17 -52.48
N VAL A 177 33.01 59.19 -51.99
CA VAL A 177 32.93 60.51 -52.64
C VAL A 177 34.32 61.13 -52.78
N SER A 178 35.16 61.07 -51.74
CA SER A 178 36.55 61.55 -51.81
C SER A 178 37.38 60.82 -52.86
N GLU A 179 37.25 59.50 -52.98
CA GLU A 179 38.00 58.72 -53.97
C GLU A 179 37.49 58.97 -55.40
N VAL A 180 36.17 59.12 -55.58
CA VAL A 180 35.57 59.50 -56.87
C VAL A 180 36.05 60.90 -57.30
N LEU A 181 36.19 61.84 -56.38
CA LEU A 181 36.75 63.17 -56.68
C LEU A 181 38.21 63.07 -57.13
N LYS A 182 39.05 62.32 -56.42
CA LYS A 182 40.44 62.08 -56.86
C LYS A 182 40.51 61.41 -58.23
N LEU A 183 39.65 60.42 -58.50
CA LEU A 183 39.55 59.78 -59.82
C LEU A 183 39.13 60.76 -60.91
N LYS A 184 38.20 61.68 -60.61
CA LYS A 184 37.81 62.74 -61.54
C LYS A 184 38.99 63.67 -61.84
N GLU A 185 39.70 64.12 -60.82
CA GLU A 185 40.88 64.98 -60.98
C GLU A 185 41.97 64.30 -61.83
N THR A 186 42.30 63.04 -61.57
CA THR A 186 43.29 62.29 -62.36
C THR A 186 42.82 62.09 -63.81
N MET A 187 41.54 61.84 -64.03
CA MET A 187 40.98 61.76 -65.38
C MET A 187 41.09 63.10 -66.12
N GLU A 188 40.79 64.22 -65.45
CA GLU A 188 40.96 65.56 -66.03
C GLU A 188 42.44 65.84 -66.39
N PHE A 189 43.40 65.43 -65.55
CA PHE A 189 44.83 65.51 -65.88
C PHE A 189 45.19 64.68 -67.11
N ILE A 190 44.71 63.44 -67.22
CA ILE A 190 44.96 62.57 -68.38
C ILE A 190 44.38 63.18 -69.67
N VAL A 191 43.18 63.77 -69.59
CA VAL A 191 42.55 64.44 -70.74
C VAL A 191 43.38 65.65 -71.17
N LYS A 192 43.79 66.52 -70.24
CA LYS A 192 44.66 67.66 -70.53
C LYS A 192 46.00 67.22 -71.16
N TRP A 193 46.62 66.18 -70.60
CA TRP A 193 47.87 65.63 -71.12
C TRP A 193 47.72 65.08 -72.54
N ARG A 194 46.62 64.39 -72.84
CA ARG A 194 46.31 63.92 -74.21
C ARG A 194 46.12 65.06 -75.19
N GLU A 195 45.45 66.14 -74.78
CA GLU A 195 45.25 67.31 -75.64
C GLU A 195 46.60 67.98 -75.96
N GLN A 196 47.49 68.12 -74.96
CA GLN A 196 48.86 68.60 -75.18
C GLN A 196 49.62 67.76 -76.20
N GLN A 197 49.61 66.43 -76.04
CA GLN A 197 50.26 65.52 -76.99
C GLN A 197 49.72 65.65 -78.42
N LYS A 198 48.41 65.87 -78.57
CA LYS A 198 47.78 66.11 -79.88
C LYS A 198 48.22 67.45 -80.49
N THR A 199 48.22 68.53 -79.71
CA THR A 199 48.67 69.84 -80.18
C THR A 199 50.15 69.87 -80.52
N GLU A 200 50.99 69.13 -79.78
CA GLU A 200 52.39 68.92 -80.12
C GLU A 200 52.49 68.21 -81.47
N LEU A 201 51.80 67.09 -81.67
CA LEU A 201 51.80 66.34 -82.94
C LEU A 201 51.34 67.20 -84.13
N GLU A 202 50.30 68.02 -83.96
CA GLU A 202 49.83 68.98 -84.96
C GLU A 202 50.88 70.07 -85.25
N SER A 203 51.65 70.51 -84.24
CA SER A 203 52.77 71.45 -84.42
C SER A 203 53.97 70.84 -85.15
N TRP A 204 54.27 69.54 -84.92
CA TRP A 204 55.30 68.81 -85.66
C TRP A 204 54.89 68.61 -87.12
N GLN A 205 53.62 68.29 -87.39
CA GLN A 205 53.09 68.18 -88.75
C GLN A 205 53.01 69.52 -89.48
N ALA A 206 52.82 70.64 -88.77
CA ALA A 206 52.86 71.98 -89.34
C ALA A 206 54.29 72.48 -89.61
N HIS A 207 55.30 71.98 -88.90
CA HIS A 207 56.71 72.25 -89.19
C HIS A 207 57.26 71.39 -90.35
N ASP A 208 56.73 70.19 -90.57
CA ASP A 208 57.10 69.34 -91.72
C ASP A 208 56.39 69.73 -93.04
N ALA A 209 55.45 70.70 -93.01
CA ALA A 209 54.68 71.18 -94.17
C ALA A 209 55.14 72.56 -94.71
N LEU A 210 56.27 73.09 -94.22
CA LEU A 210 56.95 74.31 -94.66
C LEU A 210 58.34 73.97 -95.23
#